data_AF-A0A804MLZ8-F1
#
_entry.id   AF-A0A804MLZ8-F1
#
_cell.length_a   1.000
_cell.length_b   1.000
_cell.length_c   1.000
_cell.angle_alpha   90.00
_cell.angle_beta   90.00
_cell.angle_gamma   90.00
#
_symmetry.space_group_name_H-M   'P 1'
#
loop_
_entity.id
_entity.type
_entity.pdbx_description
1 polymer ?
#
loop_
_entity_poly.entity_id
_entity_poly.type
_entity_poly.pdbx_seq_one_letter_code
_entity_poly.pdbx_strand_id
1 'polypeptide(L)'
;MASSSKRSLPCVLLLLLAVFHHGCSSARAHRRAGDMEGSMSTDDSSMIERFQRWKAAYNKSYATVAEERRRFRVYARNMAYIEATNAEAEAAGLTYELGETAYTDLTNQEFMAMYTAPAPAQLPADESVITTRAGPVDAVGGAPGQLPVYVNLSTSAPASVDWRASGAVTPAKNQGRCGTHNP
;
A
#
# COMPACT_ATOMS: atom_id res chain seq x y z
N MET A 1 -1.98 38.76 62.37
CA MET A 1 -2.72 40.02 62.13
C MET A 1 -3.60 39.82 60.88
N ALA A 2 -4.92 40.12 61.01
CA ALA A 2 -6.01 40.12 59.99
C ALA A 2 -6.25 38.81 59.20
N SER A 3 -7.28 37.97 59.41
CA SER A 3 -8.75 38.10 59.61
C SER A 3 -9.54 38.65 58.42
N SER A 4 -10.36 37.79 57.79
CA SER A 4 -11.78 38.03 57.41
C SER A 4 -12.30 36.87 56.54
N SER A 5 -13.57 36.47 56.48
CA SER A 5 -14.59 36.09 57.46
C SER A 5 -15.70 35.41 56.63
N LYS A 6 -16.21 34.26 57.10
CA LYS A 6 -17.29 33.47 56.49
C LYS A 6 -18.64 34.16 56.69
N ARG A 7 -19.60 34.09 55.74
CA ARG A 7 -21.05 33.94 56.04
C ARG A 7 -21.81 33.21 54.91
N SER A 8 -22.51 32.15 55.33
CA SER A 8 -23.47 31.30 54.62
C SER A 8 -24.88 31.89 54.72
N LEU A 9 -25.78 31.61 53.75
CA LEU A 9 -27.19 31.21 54.00
C LEU A 9 -27.95 30.93 52.67
N PRO A 10 -28.65 29.79 52.51
CA PRO A 10 -29.58 29.48 51.41
C PRO A 10 -31.06 29.63 51.85
N CYS A 11 -32.01 29.90 50.93
CA CYS A 11 -33.44 29.57 51.08
C CYS A 11 -34.33 30.05 49.90
N VAL A 12 -35.21 29.14 49.44
CA VAL A 12 -36.62 29.35 48.98
C VAL A 12 -36.84 29.82 47.51
N LEU A 13 -37.26 28.94 46.57
CA LEU A 13 -38.63 28.43 46.23
C LEU A 13 -39.44 29.38 45.31
N LEU A 14 -39.73 28.97 44.06
CA LEU A 14 -41.08 28.87 43.46
C LEU A 14 -41.09 28.64 41.92
N LEU A 15 -41.92 27.67 41.53
CA LEU A 15 -42.26 27.12 40.20
C LEU A 15 -43.08 28.06 39.32
N LEU A 16 -43.12 27.80 37.99
CA LEU A 16 -44.37 27.66 37.19
C LEU A 16 -44.10 27.14 35.75
N LEU A 17 -44.77 26.02 35.42
CA LEU A 17 -44.88 25.36 34.10
C LEU A 17 -46.10 25.90 33.32
N ALA A 18 -46.03 26.01 31.98
CA ALA A 18 -47.20 25.90 31.10
C ALA A 18 -46.83 25.53 29.65
N VAL A 19 -47.46 24.48 29.15
CA VAL A 19 -47.37 23.87 27.82
C VAL A 19 -48.31 24.59 26.85
N PHE A 20 -47.87 24.89 25.62
CA PHE A 20 -48.76 25.21 24.50
C PHE A 20 -48.51 24.24 23.34
N HIS A 21 -49.43 23.28 23.21
CA HIS A 21 -49.67 22.49 22.00
C HIS A 21 -50.56 23.31 21.04
N HIS A 22 -50.05 23.79 19.90
CA HIS A 22 -50.80 24.21 18.70
C HIS A 22 -49.77 24.09 17.56
N GLY A 23 -49.97 23.52 16.38
CA GLY A 23 -51.12 22.97 15.66
C GLY A 23 -50.57 22.60 14.26
N CYS A 24 -51.17 21.59 13.64
CA CYS A 24 -50.77 21.04 12.34
C CYS A 24 -51.09 22.01 11.19
N SER A 25 -50.20 22.18 10.21
CA SER A 25 -50.58 22.67 8.88
C SER A 25 -49.59 22.18 7.81
N SER A 26 -50.06 21.25 6.99
CA SER A 26 -49.37 20.79 5.78
C SER A 26 -49.51 21.86 4.68
N ALA A 27 -48.39 22.35 4.15
CA ALA A 27 -48.37 23.08 2.89
C ALA A 27 -47.26 22.53 2.00
N ARG A 28 -47.68 21.90 0.89
CA ARG A 28 -46.81 21.51 -0.22
C ARG A 28 -46.13 22.75 -0.78
N ALA A 29 -44.81 22.79 -0.73
CA ALA A 29 -44.00 23.66 -1.58
C ALA A 29 -43.07 22.77 -2.41
N HIS A 30 -43.48 22.51 -3.65
CA HIS A 30 -42.56 22.16 -4.73
C HIS A 30 -41.55 23.31 -4.86
N ARG A 31 -40.24 23.04 -4.66
CA ARG A 31 -39.11 23.58 -5.46
C ARG A 31 -37.75 23.24 -4.83
N ARG A 32 -37.01 22.39 -5.55
CA ARG A 32 -35.55 22.35 -5.82
C ARG A 32 -35.00 20.93 -5.68
N ALA A 33 -35.10 20.20 -6.80
CA ALA A 33 -34.11 19.19 -7.16
C ALA A 33 -32.93 19.94 -7.79
N GLY A 34 -31.74 19.77 -7.22
CA GLY A 34 -30.53 20.52 -7.58
C GLY A 34 -29.96 21.18 -6.35
N ASP A 35 -29.27 20.38 -5.54
CA ASP A 35 -28.25 20.73 -4.53
C ASP A 35 -27.86 19.43 -3.78
N MET A 36 -27.37 18.45 -4.54
CA MET A 36 -26.67 17.26 -4.03
C MET A 36 -25.48 16.96 -4.96
N GLU A 37 -24.67 17.99 -5.21
CA GLU A 37 -23.32 17.77 -5.72
C GLU A 37 -22.42 17.66 -4.49
N GLY A 38 -22.01 16.44 -4.19
CA GLY A 38 -21.29 16.09 -2.98
C GLY A 38 -20.06 16.98 -2.82
N SER A 39 -19.98 17.65 -1.66
CA SER A 39 -18.75 18.26 -1.16
C SER A 39 -17.71 17.16 -0.95
N MET A 40 -17.07 16.77 -2.05
CA MET A 40 -15.87 15.95 -2.06
C MET A 40 -14.84 16.71 -1.22
N SER A 41 -14.24 16.06 -0.23
CA SER A 41 -13.37 16.75 0.71
C SER A 41 -12.19 17.40 -0.04
N THR A 42 -11.59 18.44 0.52
CA THR A 42 -10.36 19.03 -0.05
C THR A 42 -9.25 17.98 -0.21
N ASP A 43 -9.22 17.02 0.71
CA ASP A 43 -8.34 15.85 0.67
C ASP A 43 -8.62 14.98 -0.56
N ASP A 44 -9.89 14.63 -0.82
CA ASP A 44 -10.29 13.89 -2.02
C ASP A 44 -9.89 14.62 -3.30
N SER A 45 -10.07 15.95 -3.35
CA SER A 45 -9.70 16.75 -4.52
C SER A 45 -8.20 16.69 -4.79
N SER A 46 -7.37 16.83 -3.74
CA SER A 46 -5.91 16.74 -3.86
C SER A 46 -5.44 15.34 -4.30
N MET A 47 -6.08 14.29 -3.79
CA MET A 47 -5.76 12.91 -4.13
C MET A 47 -6.19 12.58 -5.56
N ILE A 48 -7.31 13.13 -6.03
CA ILE A 48 -7.74 13.02 -7.43
C ILE A 48 -6.71 13.65 -8.36
N GLU A 49 -6.24 14.87 -8.08
CA GLU A 49 -5.21 15.53 -8.88
C GLU A 49 -3.90 14.73 -8.92
N ARG A 50 -3.47 14.20 -7.76
CA ARG A 50 -2.30 13.33 -7.68
C ARG A 50 -2.47 12.07 -8.52
N PHE A 51 -3.63 11.42 -8.43
CA PHE A 51 -3.95 10.24 -9.23
C PHE A 51 -3.94 10.52 -10.73
N GLN A 52 -4.47 11.67 -11.18
CA GLN A 52 -4.41 12.06 -12.60
C GLN A 52 -2.96 12.25 -13.07
N ARG A 53 -2.11 12.91 -12.27
CA ARG A 53 -0.67 13.07 -12.57
C ARG A 53 0.06 11.74 -12.63
N TRP A 54 -0.22 10.85 -11.66
CA TRP A 54 0.35 9.51 -11.61
C TRP A 54 -0.06 8.67 -12.83
N LYS A 55 -1.35 8.71 -13.21
CA LYS A 55 -1.81 8.02 -14.43
C LYS A 55 -1.10 8.51 -15.67
N ALA A 56 -0.90 9.82 -15.80
CA ALA A 56 -0.16 10.41 -16.91
C ALA A 56 1.31 9.96 -16.92
N ALA A 57 1.97 9.96 -15.76
CA ALA A 57 3.37 9.54 -15.64
C ALA A 57 3.60 8.06 -16.01
N TYR A 58 2.66 7.18 -15.69
CA TYR A 58 2.76 5.74 -15.94
C TYR A 58 1.91 5.23 -17.12
N ASN A 59 1.38 6.13 -17.95
CA ASN A 59 0.52 5.81 -19.09
C ASN A 59 -0.65 4.86 -18.74
N LYS A 60 -1.34 5.15 -17.63
CA LYS A 60 -2.46 4.35 -17.14
C LYS A 60 -3.78 4.79 -17.76
N SER A 61 -4.53 3.83 -18.27
CA SER A 61 -5.92 3.99 -18.73
C SER A 61 -6.76 2.81 -18.27
N TYR A 62 -8.03 3.06 -17.95
CA TYR A 62 -8.96 2.03 -17.50
C TYR A 62 -10.16 1.93 -18.44
N ALA A 63 -10.66 0.70 -18.63
CA ALA A 63 -11.70 0.42 -19.61
C ALA A 63 -13.06 1.07 -19.28
N THR A 64 -13.34 1.33 -18.01
CA THR A 64 -14.62 1.90 -17.56
C THR A 64 -14.41 2.88 -16.41
N VAL A 65 -15.34 3.83 -16.25
CA VAL A 65 -15.38 4.75 -15.10
C VAL A 65 -15.49 3.99 -13.77
N ALA A 66 -16.18 2.85 -13.76
CA ALA A 66 -16.29 2.00 -12.59
C ALA A 66 -14.93 1.40 -12.17
N GLU A 67 -14.16 0.91 -13.14
CA GLU A 67 -12.80 0.41 -12.88
C GLU A 67 -11.84 1.55 -12.49
N GLU A 68 -11.92 2.70 -13.14
CA GLU A 68 -11.13 3.88 -12.75
C GLU A 68 -11.41 4.29 -11.30
N ARG A 69 -12.69 4.32 -10.90
CA ARG A 69 -13.07 4.62 -9.51
C ARG A 69 -12.55 3.56 -8.54
N ARG A 70 -12.57 2.27 -8.93
CA ARG A 70 -11.98 1.19 -8.12
C ARG A 70 -10.48 1.39 -7.94
N ARG A 71 -9.77 1.70 -9.03
CA ARG A 71 -8.32 1.93 -9.04
C ARG A 71 -7.91 3.16 -8.26
N PHE A 72 -8.68 4.24 -8.36
CA PHE A 72 -8.51 5.43 -7.53
C PHE A 72 -8.59 5.10 -6.02
N ARG A 73 -9.57 4.32 -5.58
CA ARG A 73 -9.68 3.92 -4.16
C ARG A 73 -8.48 3.09 -3.70
N VAL A 74 -7.99 2.19 -4.53
CA VAL A 74 -6.79 1.38 -4.23
C VAL A 74 -5.56 2.27 -4.15
N TYR A 75 -5.39 3.16 -5.13
CA TYR A 75 -4.31 4.13 -5.18
C TYR A 75 -4.30 5.04 -3.94
N ALA A 76 -5.44 5.65 -3.58
CA ALA A 76 -5.55 6.52 -2.41
C ALA A 76 -5.18 5.79 -1.11
N ARG A 77 -5.66 4.55 -0.93
CA ARG A 77 -5.29 3.72 0.22
C ARG A 77 -3.80 3.40 0.26
N ASN A 78 -3.21 3.05 -0.89
CA ASN A 78 -1.79 2.75 -0.98
C ASN A 78 -0.93 4.00 -0.74
N MET A 79 -1.39 5.18 -1.17
CA MET A 79 -0.72 6.45 -0.88
C MET A 79 -0.73 6.79 0.60
N ALA A 80 -1.88 6.64 1.27
CA ALA A 80 -1.97 6.81 2.71
C ALA A 80 -1.02 5.85 3.46
N TYR A 81 -0.91 4.60 2.99
CA TYR A 81 0.03 3.62 3.55
C TYR A 81 1.50 4.02 3.36
N ILE A 82 1.87 4.49 2.15
CA ILE A 82 3.22 4.99 1.85
C ILE A 82 3.57 6.18 2.77
N GLU A 83 2.67 7.15 2.87
CA GLU A 83 2.89 8.37 3.64
C GLU A 83 3.00 8.09 5.14
N ALA A 84 2.11 7.26 5.69
CA ALA A 84 2.18 6.84 7.09
C ALA A 84 3.48 6.07 7.40
N THR A 85 3.86 5.12 6.52
CA THR A 85 5.08 4.32 6.72
C THR A 85 6.33 5.20 6.71
N ASN A 86 6.41 6.13 5.76
CA ASN A 86 7.56 7.03 5.65
C ASN A 86 7.60 8.07 6.79
N ALA A 87 6.45 8.54 7.26
CA ALA A 87 6.38 9.48 8.39
C ALA A 87 6.84 8.82 9.70
N GLU A 88 6.62 7.52 9.88
CA GLU A 88 7.01 6.76 11.06
C GLU A 88 8.39 6.10 10.93
N ALA A 89 9.05 6.21 9.77
CA ALA A 89 10.26 5.44 9.46
C ALA A 89 11.38 5.61 10.49
N GLU A 90 11.69 6.84 10.89
CA GLU A 90 12.73 7.11 11.90
C GLU A 90 12.33 6.55 13.28
N ALA A 91 11.10 6.78 13.70
CA ALA A 91 10.59 6.31 15.00
C ALA A 91 10.50 4.77 15.07
N ALA A 92 10.22 4.11 13.96
CA ALA A 92 10.14 2.66 13.85
C ALA A 92 11.50 2.01 13.51
N GLY A 93 12.57 2.79 13.32
CA GLY A 93 13.89 2.28 12.96
C GLY A 93 13.93 1.60 11.58
N LEU A 94 13.07 2.03 10.64
CA LEU A 94 13.05 1.50 9.28
C LEU A 94 14.30 1.97 8.53
N THR A 95 14.94 1.04 7.83
CA THR A 95 16.11 1.31 6.96
C THR A 95 15.73 1.48 5.49
N TYR A 96 14.42 1.58 5.21
CA TYR A 96 13.86 1.69 3.87
C TYR A 96 12.69 2.68 3.87
N GLU A 97 12.40 3.20 2.68
CA GLU A 97 11.25 4.05 2.42
C GLU A 97 10.38 3.42 1.33
N LEU A 98 9.09 3.74 1.35
CA LEU A 98 8.15 3.37 0.30
C LEU A 98 7.98 4.53 -0.70
N GLY A 99 7.73 4.19 -1.96
CA GLY A 99 7.56 5.17 -3.03
C GLY A 99 6.36 4.87 -3.91
N GLU A 100 5.86 5.91 -4.59
CA GLU A 100 4.87 5.77 -5.64
C GLU A 100 5.51 5.07 -6.86
N THR A 101 4.86 4.03 -7.40
CA THR A 101 5.37 3.23 -8.51
C THR A 101 4.28 2.98 -9.56
N ALA A 102 4.62 2.30 -10.66
CA ALA A 102 3.65 1.86 -11.66
C ALA A 102 2.59 0.88 -11.11
N TYR A 103 2.75 0.39 -9.88
CA TYR A 103 1.89 -0.63 -9.27
C TYR A 103 1.00 -0.07 -8.15
N THR A 104 1.05 1.24 -7.88
CA THR A 104 0.31 1.87 -6.78
C THR A 104 -1.21 1.71 -6.89
N ASP A 105 -1.77 1.41 -8.07
CA ASP A 105 -3.20 1.14 -8.26
C ASP A 105 -3.61 -0.34 -8.06
N LEU A 106 -2.69 -1.20 -7.60
CA LEU A 106 -2.93 -2.62 -7.37
C LEU A 106 -3.05 -2.92 -5.87
N THR A 107 -3.92 -3.87 -5.53
CA THR A 107 -3.86 -4.48 -4.19
C THR A 107 -2.64 -5.40 -4.08
N ASN A 108 -2.20 -5.70 -2.86
CA ASN A 108 -1.13 -6.68 -2.66
C ASN A 108 -1.48 -8.04 -3.33
N GLN A 109 -2.72 -8.51 -3.19
CA GLN A 109 -3.18 -9.73 -3.85
C GLN A 109 -3.08 -9.66 -5.38
N GLU A 110 -3.49 -8.54 -5.99
CA GLU A 110 -3.38 -8.34 -7.44
C GLU A 110 -1.91 -8.28 -7.88
N PHE A 111 -1.05 -7.60 -7.11
CA PHE A 111 0.38 -7.52 -7.39
C PHE A 111 1.03 -8.91 -7.36
N MET A 112 0.78 -9.67 -6.29
CA MET A 112 1.29 -11.04 -6.16
C MET A 112 0.80 -11.93 -7.31
N ALA A 113 -0.49 -11.88 -7.65
CA ALA A 113 -1.06 -12.68 -8.73
C ALA A 113 -0.50 -12.35 -10.13
N MET A 114 -0.07 -11.10 -10.37
CA MET A 114 0.38 -10.66 -11.71
C MET A 114 1.91 -10.67 -11.88
N TYR A 115 2.66 -10.42 -10.80
CA TYR A 115 4.10 -10.15 -10.87
C TYR A 115 4.96 -11.10 -10.04
N THR A 116 4.38 -12.13 -9.42
CA THR A 116 5.15 -13.17 -8.73
C THR A 116 4.84 -14.55 -9.30
N ALA A 117 5.83 -15.46 -9.25
CA ALA A 117 5.59 -16.86 -9.54
C ALA A 117 4.85 -17.50 -8.35
N PRO A 118 3.94 -18.47 -8.59
CA PRO A 118 3.41 -19.28 -7.50
C PRO A 118 4.58 -19.92 -6.75
N ALA A 119 4.43 -20.10 -5.44
CA ALA A 119 5.38 -20.90 -4.68
C ALA A 119 5.56 -22.24 -5.40
N PRO A 120 6.80 -22.75 -5.55
CA PRO A 120 7.00 -24.08 -6.11
C PRO A 120 6.06 -25.02 -5.36
N ALA A 121 5.23 -25.77 -6.10
CA ALA A 121 4.64 -26.97 -5.52
C ALA A 121 5.80 -27.74 -4.87
N GLN A 122 5.59 -28.35 -3.71
CA GLN A 122 6.62 -29.17 -3.06
C GLN A 122 7.03 -30.27 -4.05
N LEU A 123 8.04 -29.98 -4.87
CA LEU A 123 8.68 -30.96 -5.71
C LEU A 123 9.35 -31.93 -4.73
N PRO A 124 9.23 -33.25 -4.94
CA PRO A 124 10.02 -34.19 -4.17
C PRO A 124 11.48 -33.74 -4.23
N ALA A 125 12.21 -33.82 -3.12
CA ALA A 125 13.54 -33.22 -2.95
C ALA A 125 14.53 -33.55 -4.09
N ASP A 126 14.30 -34.67 -4.78
CA ASP A 126 15.09 -35.21 -5.89
C ASP A 126 14.81 -34.54 -7.27
N GLU A 127 13.73 -33.77 -7.41
CA GLU A 127 13.38 -33.06 -8.67
C GLU A 127 13.76 -31.57 -8.67
N SER A 128 14.45 -31.10 -7.64
CA SER A 128 15.01 -29.74 -7.62
C SER A 128 16.26 -29.60 -8.53
N VAL A 129 16.24 -30.22 -9.71
CA VAL A 129 17.29 -30.03 -10.71
C VAL A 129 17.04 -28.69 -11.39
N ILE A 130 17.75 -27.66 -10.93
CA ILE A 130 17.89 -26.42 -11.69
C ILE A 130 18.67 -26.79 -12.95
N THR A 131 17.96 -27.11 -14.04
CA THR A 131 18.57 -27.29 -15.36
C THR A 131 18.97 -25.90 -15.86
N THR A 132 20.12 -25.42 -15.43
CA THR A 132 20.82 -24.37 -16.17
C THR A 132 21.56 -25.05 -17.32
N ARG A 133 21.78 -24.32 -18.42
CA ARG A 133 22.73 -24.77 -19.47
C ARG A 133 24.16 -24.98 -18.94
N ALA A 134 24.44 -24.65 -17.67
CA ALA A 134 25.72 -24.92 -17.03
C ALA A 134 25.89 -26.38 -16.59
N GLY A 135 24.91 -27.25 -16.86
CA GLY A 135 24.90 -28.63 -16.37
C GLY A 135 24.39 -28.71 -14.93
N PRO A 136 24.36 -29.91 -14.34
CA PRO A 136 24.12 -30.08 -12.91
C PRO A 136 25.06 -29.16 -12.13
N VAL A 137 24.58 -28.50 -11.08
CA VAL A 137 25.47 -27.78 -10.14
C VAL A 137 26.52 -28.72 -9.52
N ASP A 138 26.29 -30.03 -9.65
CA ASP A 138 27.17 -31.13 -9.24
C ASP A 138 28.30 -31.41 -10.27
N ALA A 139 28.29 -30.79 -11.44
CA ALA A 139 29.22 -31.10 -12.54
C ALA A 139 30.56 -30.35 -12.50
N VAL A 140 30.84 -29.59 -11.44
CA VAL A 140 32.18 -29.01 -11.21
C VAL A 140 33.13 -30.11 -10.74
N GLY A 141 33.62 -30.91 -11.69
CA GLY A 141 34.86 -31.68 -11.57
C GLY A 141 34.91 -32.87 -10.60
N GLY A 142 33.77 -33.32 -10.05
CA GLY A 142 33.70 -34.50 -9.18
C GLY A 142 33.43 -35.80 -9.94
N ALA A 143 34.00 -36.92 -9.49
CA ALA A 143 33.60 -38.25 -9.94
C ALA A 143 32.10 -38.48 -9.66
N PRO A 144 31.42 -39.40 -10.38
CA PRO A 144 30.02 -39.74 -10.10
C PRO A 144 29.85 -40.11 -8.62
N GLY A 145 29.03 -39.36 -7.88
CA GLY A 145 28.79 -39.57 -6.44
C GLY A 145 29.55 -38.64 -5.50
N GLN A 146 30.34 -37.69 -6.00
CA GLN A 146 31.00 -36.69 -5.16
C GLN A 146 30.21 -35.38 -5.16
N LEU A 147 29.64 -35.02 -4.00
CA LEU A 147 28.97 -33.73 -3.81
C LEU A 147 29.91 -32.60 -4.23
N PRO A 148 29.43 -31.56 -4.93
CA PRO A 148 30.26 -30.42 -5.29
C PRO A 148 30.89 -29.85 -4.01
N VAL A 149 32.22 -29.95 -3.91
CA VAL A 149 32.94 -29.30 -2.83
C VAL A 149 32.89 -27.81 -3.13
N TYR A 150 32.00 -27.11 -2.45
CA TYR A 150 32.06 -25.65 -2.38
C TYR A 150 33.38 -25.29 -1.71
N VAL A 151 34.37 -24.91 -2.52
CA VAL A 151 35.62 -24.39 -1.98
C VAL A 151 35.31 -23.05 -1.36
N ASN A 152 35.39 -23.00 -0.03
CA ASN A 152 35.23 -21.76 0.70
C ASN A 152 36.46 -20.87 0.45
N LEU A 153 36.35 -19.96 -0.52
CA LEU A 153 37.35 -18.94 -0.84
C LEU A 153 37.18 -17.66 0.00
N SER A 154 36.35 -17.69 1.06
CA SER A 154 36.00 -16.49 1.85
C SER A 154 37.18 -15.83 2.56
N THR A 155 38.32 -16.51 2.71
CA THR A 155 39.52 -15.94 3.38
C THR A 155 40.06 -14.68 2.72
N SER A 156 39.65 -14.39 1.48
CA SER A 156 40.04 -13.20 0.72
C SER A 156 38.85 -12.46 0.09
N ALA A 157 37.63 -12.72 0.56
CA ALA A 157 36.46 -12.06 0.01
C ALA A 157 36.48 -10.54 0.30
N PRO A 158 36.14 -9.69 -0.68
CA PRO A 158 36.04 -8.26 -0.48
C PRO A 158 34.87 -7.90 0.45
N ALA A 159 34.98 -6.76 1.15
CA ALA A 159 33.94 -6.29 2.06
C ALA A 159 32.61 -5.92 1.37
N SER A 160 32.66 -5.62 0.06
CA SER A 160 31.47 -5.38 -0.77
C SER A 160 31.77 -5.71 -2.23
N VAL A 161 30.74 -6.13 -2.98
CA VAL A 161 30.81 -6.37 -4.42
C VAL A 161 29.56 -5.77 -5.07
N ASP A 162 29.75 -4.93 -6.09
CA ASP A 162 28.67 -4.51 -6.98
C ASP A 162 29.00 -4.94 -8.42
N TRP A 163 28.33 -6.00 -8.88
CA TRP A 163 28.52 -6.54 -10.23
C TRP A 163 28.12 -5.57 -11.35
N ARG A 164 27.32 -4.53 -11.04
CA ARG A 164 27.01 -3.47 -12.01
C ARG A 164 28.25 -2.66 -12.34
N ALA A 165 29.11 -2.39 -11.35
CA ALA A 165 30.37 -1.68 -11.54
C ALA A 165 31.35 -2.46 -12.43
N SER A 166 31.25 -3.79 -12.44
CA SER A 166 32.05 -4.67 -13.29
C SER A 166 31.48 -4.86 -14.70
N GLY A 167 30.33 -4.25 -15.03
CA GLY A 167 29.65 -4.45 -16.32
C GLY A 167 29.03 -5.85 -16.49
N ALA A 168 28.91 -6.62 -15.41
CA ALA A 168 28.40 -8.00 -15.44
C ALA A 168 26.87 -8.09 -15.37
N VAL A 169 26.18 -6.96 -15.23
CA VAL A 169 24.71 -6.89 -15.06
C VAL A 169 24.10 -6.12 -16.23
N THR A 170 23.17 -6.75 -16.95
CA THR A 170 22.41 -6.08 -18.00
C THR A 170 21.42 -5.07 -17.39
N PRO A 171 20.90 -4.09 -18.16
CA PRO A 171 19.83 -3.22 -17.70
C PRO A 171 18.65 -4.02 -17.13
N ALA A 172 18.01 -3.47 -16.09
CA ALA A 172 16.83 -4.07 -15.48
C ALA A 172 15.72 -4.25 -16.52
N LYS A 173 15.09 -5.43 -16.52
CA LYS A 173 13.99 -5.79 -17.43
C LYS A 173 12.65 -5.67 -16.70
N ASN A 174 11.55 -5.66 -17.47
CA ASN A 174 10.19 -5.74 -16.95
C ASN A 174 9.55 -7.05 -17.41
N GLN A 175 9.15 -7.91 -16.46
CA GLN A 175 8.51 -9.19 -16.76
C GLN A 175 7.10 -9.04 -17.38
N GLY A 176 6.51 -7.85 -17.33
CA GLY A 176 5.13 -7.61 -17.73
C GLY A 176 4.14 -8.38 -16.85
N ARG A 177 3.01 -8.77 -17.41
CA ARG A 177 1.99 -9.59 -16.71
C ARG A 177 2.24 -11.08 -16.94
N CYS A 178 3.44 -11.54 -16.64
CA CYS A 178 3.79 -12.96 -16.67
C CYS A 178 3.61 -13.55 -15.25
N GLY A 179 2.46 -14.20 -15.03
CA GLY A 179 2.08 -14.87 -13.78
C GLY A 179 0.75 -15.63 -13.88
N THR A 180 -0.05 -15.35 -14.91
CA THR A 180 -1.40 -15.94 -15.11
C THR A 180 -1.40 -17.22 -15.96
N HIS A 181 -0.25 -17.83 -16.23
CA HIS A 181 -0.13 -19.09 -16.96
C HIS A 181 0.84 -20.05 -16.26
N ASN A 182 0.38 -20.68 -15.19
CA ASN A 182 0.75 -22.05 -14.88
C ASN A 182 -0.56 -22.72 -14.42
N PRO A 183 -1.08 -23.75 -15.12
CA PRO A 183 -2.32 -24.43 -14.73
C PRO A 183 -2.22 -25.07 -13.34
#